data_AF-A0A4Q9FY93-F1
#
_entry.id   AF-A0A4Q9FY93-F1
#
_cell.length_a   1.000
_cell.length_b   1.000
_cell.length_c   1.000
_cell.angle_alpha   90.00
_cell.angle_beta   90.00
_cell.angle_gamma   90.00
#
_symmetry.space_group_name_H-M   'P 1'
#
loop_
_entity.id
_entity.type
_entity.pdbx_description
1 polymer ?
#
loop_
_entity_poly.entity_id
_entity_poly.type
_entity_poly.pdbx_seq_one_letter_code
_entity_poly.pdbx_strand_id
1 'polypeptide(L)'
;MTALTRLESWPAHAHPIPAAGSLKQAYEQLLLGDDPEQRRALARTFLEAQLEHATDLPQEMPNDLSALQSFVEQHSVDVARQYADYLQQRKDGGPRQFFTNKAHALFFLQAVAPTKLVDGAWLYGLLRYWRDPRFEGLICTYLEELGDGNPAQNHVVIYRKLLAEHGLQDTGVIADEHYLQGAIQLALGESADEFLPEAIGYNLGYEQLPLHLLISAYELSELGIDPYYFTLHVTIDNASTGHAHKAVQSVLQLLPVEGDREDFLRRVALGYRLNDLGQGSRAIIESFDLDAELLSMLERKRPFGQHMHSDYCRFEGKTVNQWLSAPEQLPGFLTALENKGWIKRHQDPQDSRFWQLIEGDGAAMFGVFSPYEKQLLHDWIAGEWTPERSATAVRRGTSVATEPPMSDNDPDIQSLQTALDGLAAHEQMQVLIPWLSAHRHSHPAGLMATRRFIELKSSLR
;
A
#
# COMPACT_ATOMS: atom_id res chain seq x y z
N MET A 1 36.19 55.14 4.68
CA MET A 1 36.56 53.73 4.88
C MET A 1 35.36 53.06 5.49
N THR A 2 34.56 52.41 4.65
CA THR A 2 33.33 51.71 5.06
C THR A 2 33.52 50.28 4.57
N ALA A 3 33.71 49.35 5.51
CA ALA A 3 33.98 47.96 5.21
C ALA A 3 32.71 47.30 4.66
N LEU A 4 32.80 46.78 3.43
CA LEU A 4 31.79 45.91 2.83
C LEU A 4 32.01 44.49 3.35
N THR A 5 31.15 44.04 4.26
CA THR A 5 31.10 42.64 4.69
C THR A 5 30.52 41.81 3.54
N ARG A 6 31.32 40.88 2.99
CA ARG A 6 30.82 39.87 2.05
C ARG A 6 29.91 38.91 2.82
N LEU A 7 28.65 38.84 2.42
CA LEU A 7 27.78 37.72 2.75
C LEU A 7 28.24 36.53 1.92
N GLU A 8 28.84 35.53 2.57
CA GLU A 8 29.09 34.23 1.96
C GLU A 8 27.74 33.53 1.80
N SER A 9 27.27 33.42 0.57
CA SER A 9 26.13 32.58 0.22
C SER A 9 26.60 31.12 0.28
N TRP A 10 26.15 30.38 1.29
CA TRP A 10 26.21 28.92 1.22
C TRP A 10 25.36 28.44 0.04
N PRO A 11 25.86 27.53 -0.80
CA PRO A 11 25.03 26.93 -1.82
C PRO A 11 23.92 26.15 -1.12
N ALA A 12 22.67 26.50 -1.39
CA ALA A 12 21.55 25.63 -1.10
C ALA A 12 21.85 24.27 -1.72
N HIS A 13 21.76 23.20 -0.94
CA HIS A 13 21.84 21.84 -1.46
C HIS A 13 20.76 21.69 -2.54
N ALA A 14 21.18 21.73 -3.80
CA ALA A 14 20.31 21.43 -4.93
C ALA A 14 20.12 19.92 -4.93
N HIS A 15 19.18 19.44 -4.12
CA HIS A 15 18.75 18.05 -4.16
C HIS A 15 18.10 17.82 -5.54
N PRO A 16 18.57 16.83 -6.32
CA PRO A 16 17.91 16.50 -7.58
C PRO A 16 16.50 16.02 -7.23
N ILE A 17 15.49 16.76 -7.69
CA ILE A 17 14.11 16.28 -7.71
C ILE A 17 14.15 14.95 -8.46
N PRO A 18 13.65 13.84 -7.87
CA PRO A 18 13.59 12.56 -8.57
C PRO A 18 12.87 12.77 -9.90
N ALA A 19 13.47 12.33 -11.01
CA ALA A 19 12.80 12.42 -12.30
C ALA A 19 11.49 11.63 -12.24
N ALA A 20 10.41 12.17 -12.80
CA ALA A 20 9.11 11.50 -12.81
C ALA A 20 9.24 10.06 -13.34
N GLY A 21 8.79 9.07 -12.54
CA GLY A 21 8.89 7.65 -12.84
C GLY A 21 10.08 6.93 -12.22
N SER A 22 10.97 7.64 -11.52
CA SER A 22 12.18 7.05 -10.91
C SER A 22 11.87 6.17 -9.70
N LEU A 23 10.84 6.49 -8.91
CA LEU A 23 10.46 5.69 -7.74
C LEU A 23 9.77 4.39 -8.15
N LYS A 24 8.86 4.45 -9.12
CA LYS A 24 8.24 3.25 -9.71
C LYS A 24 9.29 2.33 -10.32
N GLN A 25 10.26 2.88 -11.06
CA GLN A 25 11.36 2.09 -11.63
C GLN A 25 12.22 1.44 -10.54
N ALA A 26 12.56 2.15 -9.47
CA ALA A 26 13.31 1.59 -8.36
C ALA A 26 12.52 0.46 -7.67
N TYR A 27 11.24 0.68 -7.40
CA TYR A 27 10.34 -0.34 -6.86
C TYR A 27 10.29 -1.59 -7.74
N GLU A 28 10.07 -1.44 -9.04
CA GLU A 28 9.99 -2.56 -9.99
C GLU A 28 11.32 -3.32 -10.10
N GLN A 29 12.46 -2.62 -10.14
CA GLN A 29 13.78 -3.25 -10.19
C GLN A 29 14.12 -4.00 -8.89
N LEU A 30 13.76 -3.45 -7.73
CA LEU A 30 13.95 -4.12 -6.45
C LEU A 30 13.03 -5.33 -6.28
N LEU A 31 11.80 -5.26 -6.81
CA LEU A 31 10.83 -6.35 -6.70
C LEU A 31 11.07 -7.48 -7.71
N LEU A 32 11.41 -7.14 -8.96
CA LEU A 32 11.40 -8.07 -10.10
C LEU A 32 12.77 -8.28 -10.76
N GLY A 33 13.80 -7.51 -10.38
CA GLY A 33 15.12 -7.65 -10.99
C GLY A 33 15.70 -9.03 -10.75
N ASP A 34 16.30 -9.66 -11.77
CA ASP A 34 16.84 -11.02 -11.65
C ASP A 34 18.24 -11.06 -11.00
N ASP A 35 19.02 -9.98 -11.12
CA ASP A 35 20.41 -9.90 -10.63
C ASP A 35 20.48 -9.41 -9.17
N PRO A 36 20.86 -10.28 -8.20
CA PRO A 36 20.94 -9.90 -6.78
C PRO A 36 22.05 -8.88 -6.47
N GLU A 37 23.12 -8.81 -7.26
CA GLU A 37 24.17 -7.80 -7.06
C GLU A 37 23.67 -6.43 -7.48
N GLN A 38 22.99 -6.35 -8.63
CA GLN A 38 22.38 -5.10 -9.09
C GLN A 38 21.28 -4.62 -8.13
N ARG A 39 20.40 -5.52 -7.65
CA ARG A 39 19.37 -5.16 -6.67
C ARG A 39 19.97 -4.62 -5.37
N ARG A 40 21.01 -5.26 -4.82
CA ARG A 40 21.70 -4.78 -3.61
C ARG A 40 22.40 -3.44 -3.82
N ALA A 41 23.06 -3.25 -4.96
CA ALA A 41 23.68 -1.97 -5.29
C ALA A 41 22.65 -0.84 -5.39
N LEU A 42 21.52 -1.09 -6.06
CA LEU A 42 20.39 -0.16 -6.14
C LEU A 42 19.81 0.13 -4.77
N ALA A 43 19.53 -0.91 -3.97
CA ALA A 43 18.97 -0.80 -2.63
C ALA A 43 19.84 0.08 -1.72
N ARG A 44 21.16 -0.15 -1.71
CA ARG A 44 22.09 0.66 -0.92
C ARG A 44 22.04 2.14 -1.33
N THR A 45 22.26 2.45 -2.60
CA THR A 45 22.25 3.84 -3.08
C THR A 45 20.90 4.52 -2.86
N PHE A 46 19.81 3.78 -3.02
CA PHE A 46 18.47 4.29 -2.76
C PHE A 46 18.26 4.61 -1.27
N LEU A 47 18.64 3.69 -0.37
CA LEU A 47 18.51 3.88 1.08
C LEU A 47 19.39 5.01 1.59
N GLU A 48 20.63 5.14 1.13
CA GLU A 48 21.51 6.26 1.49
C GLU A 48 20.83 7.60 1.21
N ALA A 49 20.24 7.76 0.01
CA ALA A 49 19.51 8.97 -0.36
C ALA A 49 18.24 9.19 0.48
N GLN A 50 17.48 8.13 0.78
CA GLN A 50 16.27 8.28 1.61
C GLN A 50 16.59 8.54 3.09
N LEU A 51 17.69 8.00 3.60
CA LEU A 51 18.15 8.25 4.97
C LEU A 51 18.61 9.70 5.13
N GLU A 52 19.23 10.31 4.12
CA GLU A 52 19.51 11.75 4.11
C GLU A 52 18.22 12.56 4.28
N HIS A 53 17.17 12.26 3.50
CA HIS A 53 15.87 12.93 3.64
C HIS A 53 15.20 12.66 5.00
N ALA A 54 15.34 11.44 5.55
CA ALA A 54 14.79 11.09 6.85
C ALA A 54 15.46 11.87 8.01
N THR A 55 16.64 12.47 7.81
CA THR A 55 17.27 13.32 8.84
C THR A 55 16.45 14.58 9.15
N ASP A 56 15.68 15.09 8.18
CA ASP A 56 14.86 16.30 8.29
C ASP A 56 13.53 16.06 9.01
N LEU A 57 13.11 14.80 9.19
CA LEU A 57 11.90 14.45 9.92
C LEU A 57 12.08 14.60 11.44
N PRO A 58 11.01 14.89 12.20
CA PRO A 58 11.08 14.98 13.66
C PRO A 58 11.63 13.71 14.32
N GLN A 59 12.35 13.85 15.45
CA GLN A 59 12.68 12.69 16.30
C GLN A 59 11.56 12.47 17.30
N GLU A 60 10.71 11.48 17.05
CA GLU A 60 9.68 11.09 18.03
C GLU A 60 10.17 9.99 18.97
N MET A 61 11.00 9.07 18.47
CA MET A 61 11.55 7.97 19.26
C MET A 61 12.38 8.50 20.46
N PRO A 62 12.16 7.97 21.68
CA PRO A 62 12.92 8.36 22.86
C PRO A 62 14.38 7.94 22.76
N ASN A 63 15.29 8.81 23.23
CA ASN A 63 16.72 8.49 23.34
C ASN A 63 17.02 7.45 24.43
N ASP A 64 16.19 7.41 25.49
CA ASP A 64 16.31 6.43 26.57
C ASP A 64 15.51 5.16 26.23
N LEU A 65 16.21 4.05 26.04
CA LEU A 65 15.60 2.74 25.78
C LEU A 65 14.65 2.28 26.89
N SER A 66 14.84 2.72 28.13
CA SER A 66 13.94 2.36 29.24
C SER A 66 12.53 2.92 29.04
N ALA A 67 12.40 4.01 28.28
CA ALA A 67 11.13 4.64 27.95
C ALA A 67 10.45 4.06 26.68
N LEU A 68 11.14 3.20 25.92
CA LEU A 68 10.67 2.75 24.61
C LEU A 68 9.36 1.95 24.67
N GLN A 69 9.24 1.07 25.66
CA GLN A 69 8.01 0.29 25.86
C GLN A 69 6.82 1.20 26.21
N SER A 70 7.01 2.13 27.14
CA SER A 70 5.95 3.07 27.54
C SER A 70 5.60 4.04 26.41
N PHE A 71 6.54 4.40 25.54
CA PHE A 71 6.29 5.20 24.35
C PHE A 71 5.31 4.51 23.39
N VAL A 72 5.55 3.23 23.07
CA VAL A 72 4.67 2.43 22.20
C VAL A 72 3.29 2.19 22.84
N GLU A 73 3.25 1.91 24.14
CA GLU A 73 2.00 1.73 24.89
C GLU A 73 1.17 3.02 24.91
N GLN A 74 1.81 4.18 25.10
CA GLN A 74 1.14 5.48 25.12
C GLN A 74 0.55 5.81 23.74
N HIS A 75 1.29 5.56 22.65
CA HIS A 75 0.77 5.69 21.29
C HIS A 75 -0.50 4.85 21.08
N SER A 76 -0.47 3.58 21.51
CA SER A 76 -1.64 2.69 21.41
C SER A 76 -2.86 3.22 22.18
N VAL A 77 -2.65 3.75 23.40
CA VAL A 77 -3.71 4.37 24.20
C VAL A 77 -4.28 5.63 23.50
N ASP A 78 -3.41 6.46 22.93
CA ASP A 78 -3.81 7.68 22.25
C ASP A 78 -4.59 7.40 20.96
N VAL A 79 -4.20 6.38 20.19
CA VAL A 79 -4.95 5.89 19.02
C VAL A 79 -6.31 5.33 19.43
N ALA A 80 -6.38 4.52 20.49
CA ALA A 80 -7.63 3.96 20.98
C ALA A 80 -8.61 5.04 21.43
N ARG A 81 -8.13 6.07 22.13
CA ARG A 81 -8.96 7.24 22.52
C ARG A 81 -9.47 7.99 21.29
N GLN A 82 -8.59 8.33 20.34
CA GLN A 82 -9.00 9.05 19.12
C GLN A 82 -10.03 8.27 18.31
N TYR A 83 -9.90 6.95 18.23
CA TYR A 83 -10.88 6.11 17.56
C TYR A 83 -12.22 6.05 18.33
N ALA A 84 -12.20 6.00 19.67
CA ALA A 84 -13.42 6.09 20.47
C ALA A 84 -14.16 7.43 20.26
N ASP A 85 -13.41 8.53 20.18
CA ASP A 85 -13.96 9.86 19.87
C ASP A 85 -14.59 9.89 18.47
N TYR A 86 -13.90 9.32 17.47
CA TYR A 86 -14.44 9.14 16.12
C TYR A 86 -15.76 8.35 16.12
N LEU A 87 -15.80 7.19 16.79
CA LEU A 87 -17.01 6.37 16.87
C LEU A 87 -18.17 7.10 17.55
N GLN A 88 -17.90 7.89 18.58
CA GLN A 88 -18.92 8.70 19.24
C GLN A 88 -19.46 9.78 18.28
N GLN A 89 -18.61 10.47 17.53
CA GLN A 89 -19.04 11.43 16.49
C GLN A 89 -19.89 10.77 15.41
N ARG A 90 -19.53 9.55 14.95
CA ARG A 90 -20.33 8.78 13.99
C ARG A 90 -21.69 8.40 14.57
N LYS A 91 -21.75 7.99 15.83
CA LYS A 91 -23.00 7.67 16.55
C LYS A 91 -23.93 8.88 16.69
N ASP A 92 -23.35 10.07 16.85
CA ASP A 92 -24.10 11.34 16.94
C ASP A 92 -24.53 11.88 15.55
N GLY A 93 -24.31 11.11 14.47
CA GLY A 93 -24.73 11.46 13.12
C GLY A 93 -23.73 12.34 12.36
N GLY A 94 -22.48 12.47 12.84
CA GLY A 94 -21.41 13.11 12.08
C GLY A 94 -21.15 12.41 10.74
N PRO A 95 -20.48 13.06 9.76
CA PRO A 95 -20.13 12.47 8.47
C PRO A 95 -18.90 11.55 8.57
N ARG A 96 -18.58 10.85 7.47
CA ARG A 96 -17.33 10.10 7.36
C ARG A 96 -16.16 11.09 7.38
N GLN A 97 -15.05 10.70 7.99
CA GLN A 97 -13.86 11.54 8.13
C GLN A 97 -12.90 11.35 6.95
N PHE A 98 -12.78 10.13 6.41
CA PHE A 98 -11.82 9.84 5.35
C PHE A 98 -12.46 9.79 3.98
N PHE A 99 -13.45 8.92 3.78
CA PHE A 99 -13.97 8.67 2.46
C PHE A 99 -15.33 9.35 2.27
N THR A 100 -15.40 10.29 1.34
CA THR A 100 -16.63 11.00 0.99
C THR A 100 -17.59 10.13 0.18
N ASN A 101 -17.08 9.24 -0.68
CA ASN A 101 -17.85 8.30 -1.50
C ASN A 101 -17.02 7.05 -1.81
N LYS A 102 -17.54 6.15 -2.64
CA LYS A 102 -16.89 4.87 -2.93
C LYS A 102 -15.68 5.07 -3.84
N ALA A 103 -15.77 5.96 -4.83
CA ALA A 103 -14.65 6.30 -5.70
C ALA A 103 -13.44 6.82 -4.92
N HIS A 104 -13.66 7.66 -3.90
CA HIS A 104 -12.62 8.13 -3.00
C HIS A 104 -11.91 6.96 -2.29
N ALA A 105 -12.67 6.02 -1.71
CA ALA A 105 -12.07 4.85 -1.08
C ALA A 105 -11.25 4.01 -2.08
N LEU A 106 -11.76 3.79 -3.30
CA LEU A 106 -11.05 3.03 -4.33
C LEU A 106 -9.77 3.74 -4.80
N PHE A 107 -9.79 5.07 -4.92
CA PHE A 107 -8.61 5.89 -5.19
C PHE A 107 -7.53 5.64 -4.13
N PHE A 108 -7.90 5.71 -2.85
CA PHE A 108 -6.96 5.47 -1.76
C PHE A 108 -6.37 4.05 -1.81
N LEU A 109 -7.21 3.02 -2.00
CA LEU A 109 -6.76 1.62 -2.06
C LEU A 109 -5.76 1.39 -3.21
N GLN A 110 -5.99 2.02 -4.36
CA GLN A 110 -5.06 1.96 -5.48
C GLN A 110 -3.76 2.73 -5.17
N ALA A 111 -3.87 3.92 -4.58
CA ALA A 111 -2.72 4.77 -4.27
C ALA A 111 -1.74 4.11 -3.30
N VAL A 112 -2.23 3.43 -2.25
CA VAL A 112 -1.35 2.75 -1.28
C VAL A 112 -0.93 1.34 -1.69
N ALA A 113 -1.40 0.85 -2.85
CA ALA A 113 -1.11 -0.51 -3.32
C ALA A 113 0.39 -0.84 -3.43
N PRO A 114 1.29 0.05 -3.92
CA PRO A 114 2.71 -0.27 -3.98
C PRO A 114 3.31 -0.61 -2.61
N THR A 115 2.84 0.04 -1.54
CA THR A 115 3.30 -0.27 -0.18
C THR A 115 2.67 -1.57 0.33
N LYS A 116 1.36 -1.76 0.14
CA LYS A 116 0.64 -2.92 0.70
C LYS A 116 0.89 -4.23 -0.04
N LEU A 117 1.38 -4.16 -1.29
CA LEU A 117 1.74 -5.35 -2.07
C LEU A 117 3.13 -5.91 -1.75
N VAL A 118 3.90 -5.24 -0.90
CA VAL A 118 5.23 -5.69 -0.42
C VAL A 118 5.32 -5.69 1.11
N ASP A 119 4.17 -5.76 1.78
CA ASP A 119 4.08 -5.74 3.23
C ASP A 119 4.99 -6.80 3.88
N GLY A 120 5.71 -6.40 4.92
CA GLY A 120 6.75 -7.19 5.59
C GLY A 120 8.11 -7.23 4.88
N ALA A 121 8.25 -6.77 3.62
CA ALA A 121 9.46 -7.00 2.82
C ALA A 121 10.76 -6.47 3.45
N TRP A 122 10.69 -5.47 4.33
CA TRP A 122 11.85 -4.92 5.04
C TRP A 122 12.54 -5.95 5.94
N LEU A 123 11.86 -7.02 6.34
CA LEU A 123 12.40 -8.10 7.18
C LEU A 123 12.92 -9.30 6.39
N TYR A 124 12.69 -9.33 5.07
CA TYR A 124 13.05 -10.48 4.22
C TYR A 124 14.52 -10.90 4.40
N GLY A 125 15.43 -9.93 4.38
CA GLY A 125 16.86 -10.16 4.52
C GLY A 125 17.28 -10.81 5.85
N LEU A 126 16.40 -10.80 6.86
CA LEU A 126 16.67 -11.36 8.18
C LEU A 126 16.45 -12.87 8.26
N LEU A 127 15.77 -13.48 7.29
CA LEU A 127 15.51 -14.92 7.27
C LEU A 127 16.78 -15.77 7.33
N ARG A 128 17.91 -15.25 6.84
CA ARG A 128 19.22 -15.92 6.93
C ARG A 128 19.68 -16.16 8.38
N TYR A 129 19.18 -15.37 9.32
CA TYR A 129 19.51 -15.44 10.75
C TYR A 129 18.56 -16.33 11.55
N TRP A 130 17.79 -17.21 10.91
CA TRP A 130 16.79 -18.08 11.57
C TRP A 130 17.31 -18.92 12.76
N ARG A 131 18.63 -19.17 12.83
CA ARG A 131 19.29 -19.86 13.95
C ARG A 131 19.62 -18.96 15.15
N ASP A 132 19.71 -17.66 14.95
CA ASP A 132 20.05 -16.71 16.00
C ASP A 132 18.78 -16.31 16.76
N PRO A 133 18.66 -16.65 18.06
CA PRO A 133 17.45 -16.38 18.83
C PRO A 133 17.16 -14.88 18.98
N ARG A 134 18.15 -14.00 18.80
CA ARG A 134 17.97 -12.54 18.86
C ARG A 134 17.10 -12.00 17.72
N PHE A 135 17.04 -12.71 16.60
CA PHE A 135 16.24 -12.34 15.44
C PHE A 135 14.84 -12.97 15.47
N GLU A 136 14.50 -13.75 16.50
CA GLU A 136 13.26 -14.51 16.53
C GLU A 136 12.02 -13.62 16.44
N GLY A 137 12.00 -12.49 17.16
CA GLY A 137 10.87 -11.56 17.13
C GLY A 137 10.59 -11.05 15.72
N LEU A 138 11.62 -10.55 15.04
CA LEU A 138 11.54 -10.02 13.68
C LEU A 138 11.18 -11.10 12.64
N ILE A 139 11.77 -12.29 12.74
CA ILE A 139 11.47 -13.39 11.81
C ILE A 139 10.04 -13.89 12.03
N CYS A 140 9.57 -14.00 13.27
CA CYS A 140 8.18 -14.36 13.55
C CYS A 140 7.20 -13.30 13.02
N THR A 141 7.47 -12.01 13.25
CA THR A 141 6.68 -10.93 12.64
C THR A 141 6.59 -11.11 11.13
N TYR A 142 7.72 -11.27 10.44
CA TYR A 142 7.70 -11.48 8.99
C TYR A 142 6.89 -12.71 8.55
N LEU A 143 7.03 -13.85 9.24
CA LEU A 143 6.28 -15.05 8.89
C LEU A 143 4.77 -14.89 9.12
N GLU A 144 4.37 -14.11 10.13
CA GLU A 144 2.97 -13.74 10.39
C GLU A 144 2.42 -12.81 9.28
N GLU A 145 3.19 -11.85 8.77
CA GLU A 145 2.84 -11.03 7.58
C GLU A 145 2.61 -11.91 6.33
N LEU A 146 3.43 -12.96 6.21
CA LEU A 146 3.32 -13.99 5.18
C LEU A 146 2.12 -14.94 5.40
N GLY A 147 1.35 -14.71 6.48
CA GLY A 147 0.19 -15.50 6.88
C GLY A 147 0.54 -16.89 7.38
N ASP A 148 1.77 -17.13 7.81
CA ASP A 148 2.31 -18.47 8.09
C ASP A 148 2.14 -19.46 6.90
N GLY A 149 2.03 -18.92 5.68
CA GLY A 149 1.73 -19.67 4.46
C GLY A 149 0.25 -20.08 4.30
N ASN A 150 -0.64 -19.56 5.13
CA ASN A 150 -2.08 -19.60 4.92
C ASN A 150 -2.51 -18.42 4.04
N PRO A 151 -3.08 -18.66 2.84
CA PRO A 151 -3.51 -17.57 1.94
C PRO A 151 -4.60 -16.67 2.55
N ALA A 152 -5.41 -17.17 3.48
CA ALA A 152 -6.44 -16.38 4.16
C ALA A 152 -5.88 -15.43 5.24
N GLN A 153 -4.59 -15.54 5.54
CA GLN A 153 -3.87 -14.70 6.51
C GLN A 153 -2.69 -13.97 5.86
N ASN A 154 -2.30 -14.30 4.63
CA ASN A 154 -1.19 -13.64 3.94
C ASN A 154 -1.60 -12.23 3.48
N HIS A 155 -0.89 -11.21 3.96
CA HIS A 155 -1.26 -9.81 3.77
C HIS A 155 -1.35 -9.43 2.30
N VAL A 156 -0.38 -9.84 1.49
CA VAL A 156 -0.33 -9.54 0.06
C VAL A 156 -1.40 -10.31 -0.72
N VAL A 157 -1.71 -11.57 -0.37
CA VAL A 157 -2.83 -12.31 -0.99
C VAL A 157 -4.16 -11.60 -0.71
N ILE A 158 -4.39 -11.21 0.55
CA ILE A 158 -5.60 -10.50 0.96
C ILE A 158 -5.72 -9.17 0.20
N TYR A 159 -4.65 -8.38 0.12
CA TYR A 159 -4.70 -7.08 -0.56
C TYR A 159 -4.88 -7.22 -2.08
N ARG A 160 -4.21 -8.18 -2.72
CA ARG A 160 -4.40 -8.49 -4.15
C ARG A 160 -5.85 -8.87 -4.45
N LYS A 161 -6.47 -9.67 -3.57
CA LYS A 161 -7.88 -10.03 -3.70
C LYS A 161 -8.79 -8.79 -3.60
N LEU A 162 -8.56 -7.92 -2.62
CA LEU A 162 -9.30 -6.66 -2.47
C LEU A 162 -9.21 -5.79 -3.72
N LEU A 163 -8.02 -5.61 -4.28
CA LEU A 163 -7.83 -4.86 -5.54
C LEU A 163 -8.55 -5.52 -6.71
N ALA A 164 -8.47 -6.86 -6.84
CA ALA A 164 -9.09 -7.60 -7.93
C ALA A 164 -10.63 -7.54 -7.88
N GLU A 165 -11.24 -7.64 -6.69
CA GLU A 165 -12.70 -7.53 -6.50
C GLU A 165 -13.26 -6.18 -6.98
N HIS A 166 -12.44 -5.14 -6.96
CA HIS A 166 -12.79 -3.80 -7.42
C HIS A 166 -12.13 -3.40 -8.76
N GLY A 167 -11.48 -4.33 -9.46
CA GLY A 167 -10.84 -4.07 -10.76
C GLY A 167 -9.71 -3.05 -10.72
N LEU A 168 -9.00 -2.92 -9.59
CA LEU A 168 -7.93 -1.94 -9.35
C LEU A 168 -6.55 -2.47 -9.77
N GLN A 169 -6.42 -2.97 -11.00
CA GLN A 169 -5.21 -3.62 -11.50
C GLN A 169 -4.33 -2.70 -12.37
N ASP A 170 -4.84 -1.53 -12.75
CA ASP A 170 -4.14 -0.60 -13.63
C ASP A 170 -3.07 0.20 -12.88
N THR A 171 -1.80 -0.14 -13.08
CA THR A 171 -0.65 0.55 -12.46
C THR A 171 -0.28 1.87 -13.15
N GLY A 172 -0.90 2.19 -14.29
CA GLY A 172 -0.66 3.42 -15.06
C GLY A 172 -1.30 4.67 -14.47
N VAL A 173 -2.10 4.52 -13.41
CA VAL A 173 -2.85 5.60 -12.75
C VAL A 173 -2.20 6.03 -11.42
N ILE A 174 -1.20 5.29 -10.93
CA ILE A 174 -0.57 5.56 -9.63
C ILE A 174 0.57 6.59 -9.81
N ALA A 175 0.51 7.69 -9.03
CA ALA A 175 1.57 8.70 -8.98
C ALA A 175 2.91 8.10 -8.51
N ASP A 176 4.03 8.63 -9.01
CA ASP A 176 5.36 8.07 -8.77
C ASP A 176 5.72 8.10 -7.27
N GLU A 177 5.32 9.16 -6.58
CA GLU A 177 5.58 9.39 -5.16
C GLU A 177 4.97 8.29 -4.27
N HIS A 178 3.89 7.66 -4.71
CA HIS A 178 3.24 6.57 -3.97
C HIS A 178 4.04 5.26 -3.95
N TYR A 179 5.08 5.14 -4.78
CA TYR A 179 5.99 3.98 -4.78
C TYR A 179 7.11 4.10 -3.75
N LEU A 180 7.32 5.27 -3.13
CA LEU A 180 8.44 5.53 -2.23
C LEU A 180 8.50 4.53 -1.06
N GLN A 181 7.41 4.37 -0.31
CA GLN A 181 7.38 3.49 0.85
C GLN A 181 7.57 2.01 0.47
N GLY A 182 6.91 1.54 -0.60
CA GLY A 182 7.15 0.19 -1.10
C GLY A 182 8.61 -0.05 -1.53
N ALA A 183 9.25 0.94 -2.17
CA ALA A 183 10.65 0.86 -2.58
C ALA A 183 11.60 0.82 -1.37
N ILE A 184 11.30 1.59 -0.32
CA ILE A 184 12.04 1.56 0.95
C ILE A 184 11.97 0.17 1.58
N GLN A 185 10.78 -0.43 1.68
CA GLN A 185 10.61 -1.77 2.27
C GLN A 185 11.43 -2.82 1.53
N LEU A 186 11.37 -2.81 0.19
CA LEU A 186 12.16 -3.73 -0.64
C LEU A 186 13.66 -3.51 -0.47
N ALA A 187 14.11 -2.25 -0.44
CA ALA A 187 15.52 -1.93 -0.30
C ALA A 187 16.08 -2.34 1.06
N LEU A 188 15.32 -2.15 2.15
CA LEU A 188 15.70 -2.64 3.49
C LEU A 188 15.84 -4.17 3.49
N GLY A 189 14.90 -4.88 2.84
CA GLY A 189 14.94 -6.33 2.73
C GLY A 189 16.17 -6.86 1.99
N GLU A 190 16.57 -6.18 0.91
CA GLU A 190 17.76 -6.55 0.11
C GLU A 190 19.09 -6.21 0.81
N SER A 191 19.12 -5.17 1.64
CA SER A 191 20.34 -4.64 2.26
C SER A 191 20.40 -4.79 3.79
N ALA A 192 19.65 -5.75 4.35
CA ALA A 192 19.52 -5.94 5.80
C ALA A 192 20.84 -6.17 6.56
N ASP A 193 21.90 -6.69 5.92
CA ASP A 193 23.21 -6.87 6.57
C ASP A 193 23.88 -5.52 6.89
N GLU A 194 23.78 -4.57 5.95
CA GLU A 194 24.41 -3.25 6.05
C GLU A 194 23.54 -2.28 6.83
N PHE A 195 22.22 -2.38 6.68
CA PHE A 195 21.21 -1.47 7.25
C PHE A 195 20.38 -2.12 8.36
N LEU A 196 20.95 -3.06 9.12
CA LEU A 196 20.23 -3.79 10.18
C LEU A 196 19.58 -2.84 11.21
N PRO A 197 20.28 -1.84 11.80
CA PRO A 197 19.65 -0.95 12.76
C PRO A 197 18.51 -0.12 12.14
N GLU A 198 18.65 0.32 10.89
CA GLU A 198 17.59 1.04 10.17
C GLU A 198 16.37 0.14 9.92
N ALA A 199 16.57 -1.13 9.54
CA ALA A 199 15.47 -2.08 9.37
C ALA A 199 14.72 -2.35 10.69
N ILE A 200 15.45 -2.44 11.82
CA ILE A 200 14.86 -2.57 13.16
C ILE A 200 14.05 -1.31 13.52
N GLY A 201 14.59 -0.13 13.23
CA GLY A 201 13.91 1.14 13.43
C GLY A 201 12.63 1.27 12.59
N TYR A 202 12.72 0.92 11.30
CA TYR A 202 11.58 0.92 10.39
C TYR A 202 10.49 -0.02 10.91
N ASN A 203 10.87 -1.24 11.32
CA ASN A 203 9.95 -2.19 11.95
C ASN A 203 9.28 -1.62 13.20
N LEU A 204 10.03 -0.94 14.07
CA LEU A 204 9.46 -0.30 15.26
C LEU A 204 8.42 0.78 14.92
N GLY A 205 8.65 1.56 13.86
CA GLY A 205 7.69 2.55 13.38
C GLY A 205 6.45 1.90 12.76
N TYR A 206 6.66 0.95 11.83
CA TYR A 206 5.61 0.36 11.01
C TYR A 206 4.62 -0.50 11.81
N GLU A 207 5.13 -1.27 12.78
CA GLU A 207 4.32 -2.21 13.58
C GLU A 207 3.44 -1.55 14.63
N GLN A 208 3.46 -0.22 14.73
CA GLN A 208 2.58 0.52 15.61
C GLN A 208 1.25 0.84 14.90
N LEU A 209 0.15 0.24 15.37
CA LEU A 209 -1.18 0.44 14.81
C LEU A 209 -1.53 1.93 14.61
N PRO A 210 -1.61 2.44 13.36
CA PRO A 210 -1.95 3.83 13.12
C PRO A 210 -3.47 4.02 13.10
N LEU A 211 -3.94 5.17 13.61
CA LEU A 211 -5.37 5.51 13.68
C LEU A 211 -6.11 5.31 12.36
N HIS A 212 -5.43 5.57 11.24
CA HIS A 212 -6.08 5.52 9.95
C HIS A 212 -6.58 4.12 9.59
N LEU A 213 -5.92 3.03 10.01
CA LEU A 213 -6.40 1.67 9.69
C LEU A 213 -7.77 1.39 10.33
N LEU A 214 -7.99 1.89 11.56
CA LEU A 214 -9.26 1.74 12.28
C LEU A 214 -10.40 2.50 11.58
N ILE A 215 -10.17 3.77 11.22
CA ILE A 215 -11.16 4.58 10.53
C ILE A 215 -11.41 4.05 9.12
N SER A 216 -10.36 3.71 8.37
CA SER A 216 -10.48 3.10 7.04
C SER A 216 -11.31 1.82 7.09
N ALA A 217 -11.02 0.90 8.01
CA ALA A 217 -11.80 -0.33 8.16
C ALA A 217 -13.30 -0.07 8.41
N TYR A 218 -13.59 0.89 9.28
CA TYR A 218 -14.97 1.28 9.60
C TYR A 218 -15.69 1.84 8.36
N GLU A 219 -15.08 2.80 7.66
CA GLU A 219 -15.71 3.49 6.53
C GLU A 219 -15.76 2.66 5.23
N LEU A 220 -14.77 1.79 4.99
CA LEU A 220 -14.79 0.83 3.88
C LEU A 220 -16.00 -0.11 4.02
N SER A 221 -16.29 -0.57 5.24
CA SER A 221 -17.47 -1.40 5.51
C SER A 221 -18.78 -0.68 5.18
N GLU A 222 -18.89 0.60 5.53
CA GLU A 222 -20.06 1.43 5.19
C GLU A 222 -20.22 1.62 3.67
N LEU A 223 -19.10 1.64 2.94
CA LEU A 223 -19.04 1.75 1.48
C LEU A 223 -19.22 0.42 0.74
N GLY A 224 -19.44 -0.68 1.46
CA GLY A 224 -19.56 -2.01 0.88
C GLY A 224 -18.25 -2.48 0.22
N ILE A 225 -17.12 -2.16 0.84
CA ILE A 225 -15.78 -2.65 0.49
C ILE A 225 -15.30 -3.54 1.64
N ASP A 226 -14.69 -4.68 1.33
CA ASP A 226 -14.17 -5.60 2.35
C ASP A 226 -13.01 -4.94 3.13
N PRO A 227 -13.14 -4.69 4.45
CA PRO A 227 -12.10 -4.05 5.25
C PRO A 227 -11.03 -5.03 5.76
N TYR A 228 -11.10 -6.32 5.40
CA TYR A 228 -10.40 -7.37 6.13
C TYR A 228 -8.90 -7.13 6.30
N TYR A 229 -8.21 -6.70 5.24
CA TYR A 229 -6.79 -6.32 5.30
C TYR A 229 -6.49 -5.32 6.43
N PHE A 230 -7.31 -4.28 6.57
CA PHE A 230 -7.14 -3.24 7.58
C PHE A 230 -7.50 -3.73 8.97
N THR A 231 -8.54 -4.57 9.09
CA THR A 231 -8.95 -5.13 10.40
C THR A 231 -7.99 -6.17 10.95
N LEU A 232 -7.25 -6.87 10.10
CA LEU A 232 -6.26 -7.87 10.51
C LEU A 232 -5.21 -7.24 11.43
N HIS A 233 -4.59 -6.15 10.95
CA HIS A 233 -3.58 -5.34 11.63
C HIS A 233 -4.03 -4.85 13.02
N VAL A 234 -5.32 -4.54 13.21
CA VAL A 234 -5.87 -4.13 14.52
C VAL A 234 -5.62 -5.18 15.62
N THR A 235 -5.56 -6.46 15.25
CA THR A 235 -5.35 -7.55 16.21
C THR A 235 -3.88 -7.94 16.37
N ILE A 236 -3.14 -8.03 15.26
CA ILE A 236 -1.75 -8.52 15.25
C ILE A 236 -0.75 -7.45 15.73
N ASP A 237 -1.01 -6.16 15.48
CA ASP A 237 -0.11 -5.03 15.80
C ASP A 237 -0.27 -4.53 17.25
N ASN A 238 -0.91 -5.30 18.12
CA ASN A 238 -1.22 -4.83 19.47
C ASN A 238 0.05 -4.64 20.33
N ALA A 239 0.05 -3.60 21.17
CA ALA A 239 1.18 -3.25 22.05
C ALA A 239 1.39 -4.20 23.24
N SER A 240 0.52 -5.20 23.45
CA SER A 240 0.62 -6.12 24.59
C SER A 240 1.50 -7.33 24.28
N THR A 241 1.14 -8.12 23.27
CA THR A 241 1.88 -9.32 22.84
C THR A 241 2.05 -9.40 21.33
N GLY A 242 1.50 -8.43 20.60
CA GLY A 242 1.54 -8.33 19.15
C GLY A 242 2.87 -7.78 18.62
N HIS A 243 2.85 -7.39 17.35
CA HIS A 243 4.04 -6.95 16.63
C HIS A 243 4.68 -5.70 17.22
N ALA A 244 3.90 -4.70 17.64
CA ALA A 244 4.40 -3.52 18.33
C ALA A 244 5.24 -3.88 19.57
N HIS A 245 4.81 -4.86 20.37
CA HIS A 245 5.59 -5.34 21.52
C HIS A 245 6.87 -6.06 21.07
N LYS A 246 6.76 -6.99 20.10
CA LYS A 246 7.90 -7.72 19.55
C LYS A 246 8.95 -6.78 18.94
N ALA A 247 8.54 -5.67 18.35
CA ALA A 247 9.43 -4.67 17.79
C ALA A 247 10.30 -4.01 18.87
N VAL A 248 9.71 -3.62 20.02
CA VAL A 248 10.46 -3.11 21.18
C VAL A 248 11.46 -4.16 21.68
N GLN A 249 11.01 -5.41 21.85
CA GLN A 249 11.90 -6.48 22.31
C GLN A 249 13.06 -6.72 21.34
N SER A 250 12.83 -6.59 20.03
CA SER A 250 13.86 -6.77 19.01
C SER A 250 14.94 -5.70 19.08
N VAL A 251 14.57 -4.43 19.33
CA VAL A 251 15.54 -3.35 19.60
C VAL A 251 16.43 -3.70 20.79
N LEU A 252 15.83 -4.18 21.89
CA LEU A 252 16.56 -4.50 23.12
C LEU A 252 17.46 -5.73 22.96
N GLN A 253 17.01 -6.77 22.25
CA GLN A 253 17.74 -8.02 22.04
C GLN A 253 18.92 -7.88 21.07
N LEU A 254 18.81 -6.97 20.10
CA LEU A 254 19.85 -6.72 19.09
C LEU A 254 20.78 -5.55 19.46
N LEU A 255 20.57 -4.91 20.61
CA LEU A 255 21.46 -3.90 21.14
C LEU A 255 22.89 -4.47 21.30
N PRO A 256 23.93 -3.82 20.73
CA PRO A 256 25.30 -4.30 20.84
C PRO A 256 25.79 -4.42 22.29
N VAL A 257 26.25 -5.62 22.68
CA VAL A 257 26.87 -5.86 23.99
C VAL A 257 28.22 -5.14 24.06
N GLU A 258 29.05 -5.37 23.04
CA GLU A 258 30.33 -4.72 22.78
C GLU A 258 30.19 -4.00 21.43
N GLY A 259 30.31 -2.67 21.42
CA GLY A 259 30.11 -1.86 20.21
C GLY A 259 29.56 -0.47 20.52
N ASP A 260 29.44 0.34 19.47
CA ASP A 260 28.90 1.70 19.58
C ASP A 260 27.37 1.66 19.70
N ARG A 261 26.89 1.71 20.94
CA ARG A 261 25.45 1.76 21.23
C ARG A 261 24.81 3.07 20.81
N GLU A 262 25.58 4.17 20.81
CA GLU A 262 25.06 5.48 20.40
C GLU A 262 24.81 5.50 18.89
N ASP A 263 25.76 4.98 18.10
CA ASP A 263 25.56 4.84 16.65
C ASP A 263 24.42 3.88 16.32
N PHE A 264 24.33 2.73 17.01
CA PHE A 264 23.21 1.81 16.84
C PHE A 264 21.86 2.50 17.06
N LEU A 265 21.70 3.21 18.18
CA LEU A 265 20.44 3.90 18.49
C LEU A 265 20.15 5.06 17.54
N ARG A 266 21.18 5.80 17.12
CA ARG A 266 21.05 6.83 16.09
C ARG A 266 20.50 6.25 14.79
N ARG A 267 20.99 5.09 14.37
CA ARG A 267 20.54 4.41 13.15
C ARG A 267 19.15 3.78 13.29
N VAL A 268 18.81 3.23 14.46
CA VAL A 268 17.43 2.82 14.78
C VAL A 268 16.48 4.00 14.70
N ALA A 269 16.84 5.17 15.25
CA ALA A 269 16.01 6.38 15.16
C ALA A 269 15.84 6.87 13.71
N LEU A 270 16.88 6.77 12.88
CA LEU A 270 16.77 7.08 11.44
C LEU A 270 15.85 6.09 10.71
N GLY A 271 15.97 4.79 11.01
CA GLY A 271 15.05 3.77 10.50
C GLY A 271 13.61 4.03 10.90
N TYR A 272 13.36 4.44 12.14
CA TYR A 272 12.03 4.83 12.61
C TYR A 272 11.47 5.97 11.77
N ARG A 273 12.25 7.03 11.52
CA ARG A 273 11.80 8.15 10.67
C ARG A 273 11.57 7.74 9.23
N LEU A 274 12.33 6.77 8.72
CA LEU A 274 12.17 6.26 7.36
C LEU A 274 10.77 5.67 7.13
N ASN A 275 10.13 5.13 8.17
CA ASN A 275 8.72 4.70 8.14
C ASN A 275 7.76 5.85 7.80
N ASP A 276 8.07 7.06 8.24
CA ASP A 276 7.21 8.24 8.06
C ASP A 276 7.58 9.08 6.83
N LEU A 277 8.56 8.63 6.03
CA LEU A 277 9.05 9.37 4.87
C LEU A 277 8.06 9.35 3.69
N GLY A 278 7.78 10.52 3.12
CA GLY A 278 6.86 10.66 1.98
C GLY A 278 5.43 10.99 2.39
N GLN A 279 4.48 10.67 1.52
CA GLN A 279 3.07 10.96 1.77
C GLN A 279 2.43 9.87 2.64
N GLY A 280 2.01 10.24 3.85
CA GLY A 280 1.25 9.34 4.71
C GLY A 280 -0.17 9.08 4.18
N SER A 281 -0.78 7.95 4.60
CA SER A 281 -2.13 7.53 4.19
C SER A 281 -3.17 8.65 4.30
N ARG A 282 -3.12 9.47 5.35
CA ARG A 282 -4.04 10.59 5.54
C ARG A 282 -3.90 11.66 4.47
N ALA A 283 -2.68 12.02 4.08
CA ALA A 283 -2.44 13.00 3.03
C ALA A 283 -2.94 12.49 1.67
N ILE A 284 -2.77 11.20 1.38
CA ILE A 284 -3.31 10.56 0.16
C ILE A 284 -4.84 10.59 0.15
N ILE A 285 -5.48 10.32 1.29
CA ILE A 285 -6.94 10.43 1.43
C ILE A 285 -7.37 11.89 1.16
N GLU A 286 -6.74 12.86 1.82
CA GLU A 286 -7.10 14.27 1.69
C GLU A 286 -6.83 14.85 0.29
N SER A 287 -5.99 14.19 -0.53
CA SER A 287 -5.68 14.65 -1.90
C SER A 287 -6.72 14.26 -2.96
N PHE A 288 -7.73 13.45 -2.61
CA PHE A 288 -8.73 13.02 -3.59
C PHE A 288 -9.64 14.18 -4.04
N ASP A 289 -9.69 14.40 -5.35
CA ASP A 289 -10.64 15.30 -6.00
C ASP A 289 -11.38 14.52 -7.09
N LEU A 290 -12.69 14.37 -6.92
CA LEU A 290 -13.54 13.58 -7.81
C LEU A 290 -13.59 14.15 -9.24
N ASP A 291 -13.63 15.48 -9.38
CA ASP A 291 -13.70 16.14 -10.69
C ASP A 291 -12.35 16.02 -11.41
N ALA A 292 -11.24 16.20 -10.69
CA ALA A 292 -9.91 16.03 -11.24
C ALA A 292 -9.68 14.58 -11.69
N GLU A 293 -10.01 13.60 -10.84
CA GLU A 293 -9.88 12.16 -11.17
C GLU A 293 -10.73 11.75 -12.37
N LEU A 294 -11.96 12.27 -12.46
CA LEU A 294 -12.83 12.04 -13.61
C LEU A 294 -12.23 12.60 -14.92
N LEU A 295 -11.71 13.83 -14.88
CA LEU A 295 -11.10 14.47 -16.04
C LEU A 295 -9.81 13.76 -16.46
N SER A 296 -8.94 13.39 -15.52
CA SER A 296 -7.73 12.62 -15.79
C SER A 296 -8.04 11.25 -16.39
N MET A 297 -9.10 10.59 -15.92
CA MET A 297 -9.60 9.34 -16.51
C MET A 297 -10.01 9.54 -17.97
N LEU A 298 -10.83 10.56 -18.26
CA LEU A 298 -11.26 10.86 -19.62
C LEU A 298 -10.08 11.23 -20.53
N GLU A 299 -9.10 11.97 -20.01
CA GLU A 299 -7.88 12.32 -20.73
C GLU A 299 -7.07 11.10 -21.13
N ARG A 300 -6.90 10.12 -20.23
CA ARG A 300 -6.21 8.85 -20.55
C ARG A 300 -6.93 8.06 -21.64
N LYS A 301 -8.27 8.07 -21.66
CA LYS A 301 -9.07 7.37 -22.69
C LYS A 301 -9.16 8.10 -24.01
N ARG A 302 -9.02 9.42 -23.97
CA ARG A 302 -9.22 10.33 -25.11
C ARG A 302 -8.48 9.88 -26.39
N PRO A 303 -7.18 9.54 -26.37
CA PRO A 303 -6.46 9.13 -27.58
C PRO A 303 -7.04 7.91 -28.28
N PHE A 304 -7.67 7.00 -27.52
CA PHE A 304 -8.28 5.77 -28.01
C PHE A 304 -9.73 5.98 -28.46
N GLY A 305 -10.44 6.97 -27.89
CA GLY A 305 -11.83 7.28 -28.23
C GLY A 305 -12.03 8.30 -29.35
N GLN A 306 -11.09 9.21 -29.58
CA GLN A 306 -11.25 10.42 -30.43
C GLN A 306 -11.57 10.19 -31.93
N HIS A 307 -11.61 8.95 -32.41
CA HIS A 307 -11.98 8.62 -33.79
C HIS A 307 -13.03 7.50 -33.89
N MET A 308 -13.59 7.06 -32.76
CA MET A 308 -14.44 5.86 -32.70
C MET A 308 -15.93 6.18 -32.79
N HIS A 309 -16.32 7.45 -32.81
CA HIS A 309 -17.73 7.86 -32.85
C HIS A 309 -18.14 8.37 -34.22
N SER A 310 -19.40 8.12 -34.60
CA SER A 310 -19.98 8.71 -35.81
C SER A 310 -20.32 10.19 -35.63
N ASP A 311 -20.29 10.96 -36.71
CA ASP A 311 -20.57 12.40 -36.69
C ASP A 311 -22.06 12.76 -36.49
N TYR A 312 -22.94 11.76 -36.39
CA TYR A 312 -24.38 11.95 -36.19
C TYR A 312 -24.71 12.52 -34.80
N CYS A 313 -23.92 12.18 -33.78
CA CYS A 313 -24.13 12.68 -32.43
C CYS A 313 -23.32 13.96 -32.20
N ARG A 314 -24.02 15.07 -31.90
CA ARG A 314 -23.42 16.38 -31.66
C ARG A 314 -23.93 17.01 -30.37
N PHE A 315 -23.01 17.60 -29.63
CA PHE A 315 -23.27 18.38 -28.42
C PHE A 315 -22.73 19.79 -28.66
N GLU A 316 -23.61 20.79 -28.53
CA GLU A 316 -23.28 22.21 -28.76
C GLU A 316 -22.55 22.46 -30.11
N GLY A 317 -22.99 21.76 -31.16
CA GLY A 317 -22.44 21.89 -32.51
C GLY A 317 -21.19 21.06 -32.81
N LYS A 318 -20.51 20.50 -31.79
CA LYS A 318 -19.33 19.64 -31.94
C LYS A 318 -19.68 18.15 -31.88
N THR A 319 -18.96 17.31 -32.64
CA THR A 319 -19.06 15.85 -32.53
C THR A 319 -18.31 15.33 -31.30
N VAL A 320 -18.58 14.09 -30.86
CA VAL A 320 -17.83 13.47 -29.75
C VAL A 320 -16.33 13.41 -30.06
N ASN A 321 -15.96 13.05 -31.30
CA ASN A 321 -14.55 13.04 -31.74
C ASN A 321 -13.88 14.42 -31.60
N GLN A 322 -14.61 15.50 -31.90
CA GLN A 322 -14.10 16.87 -31.74
C GLN A 322 -13.94 17.25 -30.26
N TRP A 323 -14.87 16.85 -29.40
CA TRP A 323 -14.72 17.04 -27.94
C TRP A 323 -13.53 16.27 -27.38
N LEU A 324 -13.28 15.07 -27.90
CA LEU A 324 -12.13 14.23 -27.53
C LEU A 324 -10.84 14.61 -28.27
N SER A 325 -10.79 15.66 -29.08
CA SER A 325 -9.56 15.95 -29.85
C SER A 325 -8.45 16.57 -28.99
N ALA A 326 -8.79 17.17 -27.85
CA ALA A 326 -7.81 17.83 -26.98
C ALA A 326 -8.26 17.82 -25.50
N PRO A 327 -7.35 17.69 -24.51
CA PRO A 327 -7.69 17.61 -23.09
C PRO A 327 -8.49 18.81 -22.55
N GLU A 328 -8.16 20.02 -23.00
CA GLU A 328 -8.80 21.28 -22.58
C GLU A 328 -10.30 21.35 -22.93
N GLN A 329 -10.78 20.46 -23.80
CA GLN A 329 -12.18 20.38 -24.19
C GLN A 329 -13.02 19.49 -23.26
N LEU A 330 -12.41 18.62 -22.45
CA LEU A 330 -13.12 17.64 -21.63
C LEU A 330 -14.07 18.25 -20.59
N PRO A 331 -13.70 19.32 -19.85
CA PRO A 331 -14.65 19.97 -18.92
C PRO A 331 -15.89 20.52 -19.65
N GLY A 332 -15.67 21.14 -20.82
CA GLY A 332 -16.75 21.63 -21.66
C GLY A 332 -17.61 20.50 -22.23
N PHE A 333 -17.03 19.34 -22.53
CA PHE A 333 -17.78 18.19 -23.00
C PHE A 333 -18.73 17.64 -21.94
N LEU A 334 -18.28 17.49 -20.70
CA LEU A 334 -19.13 17.08 -19.57
C LEU A 334 -20.28 18.06 -19.36
N THR A 335 -19.99 19.36 -19.42
CA THR A 335 -21.00 20.42 -19.33
C THR A 335 -22.03 20.31 -20.46
N ALA A 336 -21.59 20.06 -21.69
CA ALA A 336 -22.48 19.90 -22.85
C ALA A 336 -23.36 18.63 -22.76
N LEU A 337 -22.85 17.54 -22.17
CA LEU A 337 -23.61 16.32 -21.88
C LEU A 337 -24.69 16.58 -20.82
N GLU A 338 -24.38 17.35 -19.78
CA GLU A 338 -25.33 17.76 -18.75
C GLU A 338 -26.41 18.69 -19.31
N ASN A 339 -26.02 19.75 -20.04
CA ASN A 339 -26.93 20.69 -20.69
C ASN A 339 -27.92 19.99 -21.64
N LYS A 340 -27.49 18.88 -22.28
CA LYS A 340 -28.33 18.09 -23.17
C LYS A 340 -29.19 17.05 -22.44
N GLY A 341 -29.07 16.93 -21.13
CA GLY A 341 -29.77 15.95 -20.29
C GLY A 341 -29.30 14.51 -20.51
N TRP A 342 -28.13 14.31 -21.11
CA TRP A 342 -27.51 12.98 -21.21
C TRP A 342 -26.93 12.54 -19.87
N ILE A 343 -26.44 13.52 -19.12
CA ILE A 343 -26.03 13.38 -17.73
C ILE A 343 -27.02 14.20 -16.90
N LYS A 344 -27.52 13.60 -15.83
CA LYS A 344 -28.39 14.25 -14.84
C LYS A 344 -27.67 14.21 -13.50
N ARG A 345 -27.01 15.31 -13.16
CA ARG A 345 -26.30 15.47 -11.90
C ARG A 345 -27.26 15.45 -10.70
N HIS A 346 -26.76 15.00 -9.55
CA HIS A 346 -27.50 14.96 -8.28
C HIS A 346 -28.77 14.09 -8.33
N GLN A 347 -28.75 13.04 -9.16
CA GLN A 347 -29.86 12.11 -9.38
C GLN A 347 -29.33 10.68 -9.47
N ASP A 348 -30.23 9.69 -9.48
CA ASP A 348 -29.86 8.30 -9.73
C ASP A 348 -29.10 8.20 -11.07
N PRO A 349 -27.87 7.66 -11.10
CA PRO A 349 -27.12 7.50 -12.34
C PRO A 349 -27.88 6.75 -13.43
N GLN A 350 -28.81 5.85 -13.07
CA GLN A 350 -29.66 5.14 -14.03
C GLN A 350 -30.58 6.06 -14.83
N ASP A 351 -30.89 7.25 -14.33
CA ASP A 351 -31.68 8.26 -15.06
C ASP A 351 -30.88 9.00 -16.13
N SER A 352 -29.55 8.86 -16.13
CA SER A 352 -28.65 9.44 -17.12
C SER A 352 -28.48 8.53 -18.33
N ARG A 353 -28.81 9.04 -19.52
CA ARG A 353 -28.60 8.31 -20.78
C ARG A 353 -27.15 7.89 -20.97
N PHE A 354 -26.18 8.73 -20.58
CA PHE A 354 -24.77 8.41 -20.69
C PHE A 354 -24.40 7.17 -19.86
N TRP A 355 -24.95 7.03 -18.65
CA TRP A 355 -24.73 5.88 -17.78
C TRP A 355 -25.22 4.57 -18.42
N GLN A 356 -26.41 4.60 -19.02
CA GLN A 356 -26.99 3.45 -19.74
C GLN A 356 -26.17 3.01 -20.97
N LEU A 357 -25.28 3.88 -21.48
CA LEU A 357 -24.38 3.52 -22.58
C LEU A 357 -23.15 2.74 -22.09
N ILE A 358 -22.77 2.87 -20.81
CA ILE A 358 -21.56 2.25 -20.24
C ILE A 358 -21.86 1.09 -19.29
N GLU A 359 -23.07 1.05 -18.73
CA GLU A 359 -23.50 0.06 -17.73
C GLU A 359 -24.86 -0.54 -18.11
N GLY A 360 -24.99 -1.86 -17.93
CA GLY A 360 -26.20 -2.63 -18.23
C GLY A 360 -26.07 -3.59 -19.43
N ASP A 361 -27.07 -4.46 -19.56
CA ASP A 361 -27.13 -5.47 -20.63
C ASP A 361 -27.25 -4.78 -22.01
N GLY A 362 -26.27 -5.04 -22.88
CA GLY A 362 -26.22 -4.45 -24.22
C GLY A 362 -25.69 -3.00 -24.27
N ALA A 363 -25.04 -2.52 -23.20
CA ALA A 363 -24.37 -1.22 -23.19
C ALA A 363 -23.43 -1.03 -24.39
N ALA A 364 -23.66 0.03 -25.18
CA ALA A 364 -22.91 0.28 -26.42
C ALA A 364 -21.40 0.51 -26.20
N MET A 365 -21.02 0.95 -25.00
CA MET A 365 -19.64 1.16 -24.57
C MET A 365 -19.20 0.13 -23.52
N PHE A 366 -19.78 -1.09 -23.56
CA PHE A 366 -19.36 -2.19 -22.72
C PHE A 366 -17.84 -2.45 -22.83
N GLY A 367 -17.17 -2.57 -21.68
CA GLY A 367 -15.72 -2.81 -21.61
C GLY A 367 -14.83 -1.58 -21.83
N VAL A 368 -15.40 -0.40 -22.14
CA VAL A 368 -14.60 0.83 -22.34
C VAL A 368 -14.06 1.39 -21.02
N PHE A 369 -14.87 1.32 -19.96
CA PHE A 369 -14.54 1.82 -18.64
C PHE A 369 -14.29 0.66 -17.68
N SER A 370 -13.19 0.73 -16.92
CA SER A 370 -12.88 -0.18 -15.83
C SER A 370 -13.88 -0.01 -14.67
N PRO A 371 -13.94 -0.95 -13.72
CA PRO A 371 -14.83 -0.82 -12.58
C PRO A 371 -14.60 0.47 -11.76
N TYR A 372 -13.35 0.89 -11.56
CA TYR A 372 -13.04 2.16 -10.87
C TYR A 372 -13.54 3.37 -11.65
N GLU A 373 -13.32 3.40 -12.97
CA GLU A 373 -13.72 4.54 -13.81
C GLU A 373 -15.26 4.65 -13.91
N LYS A 374 -15.95 3.51 -13.89
CA LYS A 374 -17.41 3.49 -13.72
C LYS A 374 -17.83 4.02 -12.36
N GLN A 375 -17.11 3.70 -11.28
CA GLN A 375 -17.41 4.25 -9.95
C GLN A 375 -17.18 5.77 -9.88
N LEU A 376 -16.13 6.30 -10.54
CA LEU A 376 -15.92 7.75 -10.67
C LEU A 376 -17.11 8.42 -11.35
N LEU A 377 -17.53 7.88 -12.50
CA LEU A 377 -18.70 8.38 -13.23
C LEU A 377 -19.98 8.24 -12.41
N HIS A 378 -20.16 7.13 -11.69
CA HIS A 378 -21.31 6.89 -10.83
C HIS A 378 -21.40 7.96 -9.74
N ASP A 379 -20.35 8.11 -8.94
CA ASP A 379 -20.34 9.02 -7.80
C ASP A 379 -20.38 10.49 -8.24
N TRP A 380 -19.81 10.80 -9.41
CA TRP A 380 -19.95 12.11 -10.02
C TRP A 380 -21.40 12.37 -10.48
N ILE A 381 -22.04 11.47 -11.23
CA ILE A 381 -23.44 11.66 -11.65
C ILE A 381 -24.36 11.75 -10.41
N ALA A 382 -24.19 10.84 -9.45
CA ALA A 382 -24.96 10.78 -8.22
C ALA A 382 -24.83 12.06 -7.40
N GLY A 383 -23.63 12.64 -7.26
CA GLY A 383 -23.41 13.86 -6.48
C GLY A 383 -23.94 13.73 -5.05
N GLU A 384 -24.99 14.49 -4.72
CA GLU A 384 -25.63 14.48 -3.39
C GLU A 384 -26.76 13.44 -3.27
N TRP A 385 -27.12 12.79 -4.38
CA TRP A 385 -28.14 11.76 -4.38
C TRP A 385 -27.67 10.56 -3.57
N THR A 386 -28.57 10.07 -2.72
CA THR A 386 -28.38 8.83 -1.97
C THR A 386 -29.54 7.89 -2.28
N PRO A 387 -29.27 6.59 -2.52
CA PRO A 387 -30.34 5.63 -2.76
C PRO A 387 -31.23 5.50 -1.52
N GLU A 388 -32.55 5.54 -1.71
CA GLU A 388 -33.56 5.42 -0.62
C GLU A 388 -33.43 4.14 0.20
N ARG A 389 -32.80 3.11 -0.38
CA ARG A 389 -32.37 1.89 0.30
C ARG A 389 -30.87 1.73 0.11
N SER A 390 -30.06 2.27 1.02
CA SER A 390 -28.68 1.81 1.13
C SER A 390 -28.71 0.30 1.38
N ALA A 391 -28.11 -0.47 0.48
CA ALA A 391 -27.96 -1.91 0.67
C ALA A 391 -27.34 -2.11 2.05
N THR A 392 -28.03 -2.87 2.90
CA THR A 392 -27.60 -3.18 4.27
C THR A 392 -26.10 -3.47 4.25
N ALA A 393 -25.34 -2.74 5.09
CA ALA A 393 -23.91 -2.97 5.34
C ALA A 393 -23.64 -4.47 5.24
N VAL A 394 -22.70 -4.85 4.36
CA VAL A 394 -22.35 -6.24 4.08
C VAL A 394 -22.32 -6.96 5.42
N ARG A 395 -23.37 -7.76 5.71
CA ARG A 395 -23.40 -8.60 6.91
C ARG A 395 -22.11 -9.37 6.84
N ARG A 396 -21.27 -9.29 7.88
CA ARG A 396 -20.03 -10.06 8.05
C ARG A 396 -20.27 -11.45 7.48
N GLY A 397 -19.95 -11.62 6.21
CA GLY A 397 -19.81 -12.90 5.62
C GLY A 397 -18.53 -13.34 6.27
N THR A 398 -18.63 -14.20 7.28
CA THR A 398 -17.66 -15.29 7.36
C THR A 398 -17.80 -16.06 6.05
N SER A 399 -17.31 -15.47 4.96
CA SER A 399 -16.70 -16.23 3.90
C SER A 399 -15.51 -16.83 4.63
N VAL A 400 -15.76 -17.99 5.26
CA VAL A 400 -14.71 -18.97 5.44
C VAL A 400 -14.20 -19.12 4.03
N ALA A 401 -13.09 -18.45 3.74
CA ALA A 401 -12.43 -18.59 2.47
C ALA A 401 -12.12 -20.07 2.39
N THR A 402 -12.98 -20.84 1.72
CA THR A 402 -12.62 -22.15 1.25
C THR A 402 -11.41 -21.89 0.40
N GLU A 403 -10.24 -22.29 0.90
CA GLU A 403 -9.00 -22.28 0.14
C GLU A 403 -9.35 -22.83 -1.24
N PRO A 404 -9.18 -22.07 -2.34
CA PRO A 404 -9.16 -22.72 -3.63
C PRO A 404 -8.09 -23.80 -3.49
N PRO A 405 -8.44 -25.09 -3.70
CA PRO A 405 -7.50 -26.17 -3.47
C PRO A 405 -6.24 -25.84 -4.28
N MET A 406 -5.09 -25.82 -3.60
CA MET A 406 -3.82 -25.70 -4.30
C MET A 406 -3.80 -26.83 -5.33
N SER A 407 -3.72 -26.46 -6.61
CA SER A 407 -3.63 -27.45 -7.66
C SER A 407 -2.30 -28.18 -7.47
N ASP A 408 -2.33 -29.48 -7.18
CA ASP A 408 -1.12 -30.34 -7.17
C ASP A 408 -0.37 -30.30 -8.52
N ASN A 409 -0.98 -29.72 -9.56
CA ASN A 409 -0.40 -29.51 -10.87
C ASN A 409 0.25 -28.12 -11.07
N ASP A 410 0.45 -27.33 -10.02
CA ASP A 410 1.19 -26.06 -10.13
C ASP A 410 2.69 -26.33 -10.42
N PRO A 411 3.25 -25.79 -11.52
CA PRO A 411 4.63 -26.09 -11.94
C PRO A 411 5.68 -25.55 -10.97
N ASP A 412 5.40 -24.45 -10.26
CA ASP A 412 6.33 -23.86 -9.29
C ASP A 412 6.37 -24.70 -8.01
N ILE A 413 5.21 -25.24 -7.58
CA ILE A 413 5.15 -26.20 -6.46
C ILE A 413 5.98 -27.45 -6.79
N GLN A 414 5.79 -28.03 -7.98
CA GLN A 414 6.52 -29.24 -8.39
C GLN A 414 8.03 -28.98 -8.50
N SER A 415 8.41 -27.83 -9.04
CA SER A 415 9.81 -27.41 -9.16
C SER A 415 10.45 -27.23 -7.78
N LEU A 416 9.76 -26.59 -6.84
CA LEU A 416 10.22 -26.43 -5.46
C LEU A 416 10.34 -27.79 -4.75
N GLN A 417 9.34 -28.67 -4.86
CA GLN A 417 9.40 -30.00 -4.27
C GLN A 417 10.61 -30.80 -4.79
N THR A 418 10.80 -30.81 -6.12
CA THR A 418 11.95 -31.46 -6.75
C THR A 418 13.28 -30.88 -6.26
N ALA A 419 13.36 -29.56 -6.05
CA ALA A 419 14.55 -28.90 -5.53
C ALA A 419 14.84 -29.22 -4.06
N LEU A 420 13.82 -29.59 -3.27
CA LEU A 420 13.96 -29.99 -1.86
C LEU A 420 14.26 -31.48 -1.69
N ASP A 421 13.88 -32.31 -2.68
CA ASP A 421 14.02 -33.76 -2.62
C ASP A 421 15.48 -34.20 -2.44
N GLY A 422 15.70 -35.07 -1.45
CA GLY A 422 17.02 -35.62 -1.12
C GLY A 422 17.95 -34.65 -0.37
N LEU A 423 17.57 -33.38 -0.18
CA LEU A 423 18.35 -32.42 0.62
C LEU A 423 18.13 -32.63 2.12
N ALA A 424 19.19 -32.44 2.90
CA ALA A 424 19.08 -32.41 4.36
C ALA A 424 18.30 -31.16 4.81
N ALA A 425 17.67 -31.24 5.99
CA ALA A 425 16.84 -30.16 6.54
C ALA A 425 17.52 -28.78 6.55
N HIS A 426 18.83 -28.71 6.80
CA HIS A 426 19.57 -27.45 6.78
C HIS A 426 19.81 -26.87 5.37
N GLU A 427 19.96 -27.74 4.36
CA GLU A 427 20.12 -27.35 2.96
C GLU A 427 18.79 -26.87 2.38
N GLN A 428 17.68 -27.52 2.79
CA GLN A 428 16.33 -27.10 2.43
C GLN A 428 16.06 -25.64 2.84
N MET A 429 16.55 -25.18 4.00
CA MET A 429 16.37 -23.78 4.42
C MET A 429 16.91 -22.78 3.40
N GLN A 430 18.07 -23.04 2.79
CA GLN A 430 18.65 -22.14 1.78
C GLN A 430 17.83 -22.13 0.48
N VAL A 431 17.24 -23.26 0.11
CA VAL A 431 16.35 -23.36 -1.07
C VAL A 431 15.02 -22.63 -0.81
N LEU A 432 14.52 -22.65 0.43
CA LEU A 432 13.24 -22.05 0.79
C LEU A 432 13.28 -20.53 0.86
N ILE A 433 14.35 -19.93 1.42
CA ILE A 433 14.43 -18.48 1.66
C ILE A 433 14.04 -17.64 0.43
N PRO A 434 14.55 -17.88 -0.79
CA PRO A 434 14.15 -17.12 -1.99
C PRO A 434 12.65 -17.12 -2.28
N TRP A 435 11.93 -18.18 -1.92
CA TRP A 435 10.47 -18.28 -2.12
C TRP A 435 9.66 -17.46 -1.12
N LEU A 436 10.26 -17.03 -0.02
CA LEU A 436 9.64 -16.14 0.96
C LEU A 436 9.81 -14.66 0.57
N SER A 437 10.51 -14.32 -0.52
CA SER A 437 10.65 -12.94 -1.00
C SER A 437 9.31 -12.27 -1.33
N ALA A 438 9.28 -10.93 -1.29
CA ALA A 438 8.10 -10.10 -1.60
C ALA A 438 7.45 -10.44 -2.96
N HIS A 439 8.25 -10.86 -3.95
CA HIS A 439 7.74 -11.28 -5.25
C HIS A 439 7.01 -12.62 -5.22
N ARG A 440 7.42 -13.56 -4.34
CA ARG A 440 7.04 -14.98 -4.43
C ARG A 440 6.15 -15.48 -3.30
N HIS A 441 6.23 -14.91 -2.10
CA HIS A 441 5.60 -15.48 -0.90
C HIS A 441 4.08 -15.63 -0.99
N SER A 442 3.42 -14.78 -1.79
CA SER A 442 1.97 -14.81 -2.00
C SER A 442 1.51 -15.77 -3.11
N HIS A 443 2.44 -16.41 -3.83
CA HIS A 443 2.14 -17.45 -4.82
C HIS A 443 2.06 -18.84 -4.17
N PRO A 444 1.39 -19.84 -4.80
CA PRO A 444 1.20 -21.17 -4.21
C PRO A 444 2.49 -21.84 -3.69
N ALA A 445 3.57 -21.78 -4.48
CA ALA A 445 4.88 -22.29 -4.06
C ALA A 445 5.50 -21.50 -2.90
N GLY A 446 5.30 -20.17 -2.86
CA GLY A 446 5.70 -19.33 -1.73
C GLY A 446 4.98 -19.69 -0.43
N LEU A 447 3.66 -19.88 -0.49
CA LEU A 447 2.85 -20.32 0.65
C LEU A 447 3.29 -21.70 1.17
N MET A 448 3.58 -22.65 0.27
CA MET A 448 4.19 -23.94 0.62
C MET A 448 5.57 -23.74 1.28
N ALA A 449 6.42 -22.88 0.71
CA ALA A 449 7.75 -22.63 1.21
C ALA A 449 7.73 -22.03 2.63
N THR A 450 6.83 -21.10 2.91
CA THR A 450 6.67 -20.49 4.25
C THR A 450 6.31 -21.55 5.29
N ARG A 451 5.31 -22.41 5.02
CA ARG A 451 4.93 -23.51 5.91
C ARG A 451 6.12 -24.44 6.18
N ARG A 452 6.83 -24.82 5.11
CA ARG A 452 8.00 -25.71 5.23
C ARG A 452 9.15 -25.06 6.01
N PHE A 453 9.38 -23.76 5.80
CA PHE A 453 10.38 -22.99 6.55
C PHE A 453 10.07 -22.98 8.04
N ILE A 454 8.81 -22.76 8.42
CA ILE A 454 8.35 -22.77 9.83
C ILE A 454 8.56 -24.15 10.47
N GLU A 455 8.19 -25.23 9.77
CA GLU A 455 8.39 -26.62 10.22
C GLU A 455 9.88 -26.92 10.48
N LEU A 456 10.74 -26.55 9.53
CA LEU A 456 12.18 -26.80 9.63
C LEU A 456 12.84 -25.94 10.72
N LYS A 457 12.49 -24.66 10.81
CA LYS A 457 12.97 -23.76 11.86
C LYS A 457 12.63 -24.28 13.25
N SER A 458 11.44 -24.86 13.42
CA SER A 458 11.00 -25.41 14.71
C SER A 458 11.67 -26.73 15.09
N SER A 459 12.06 -27.54 14.10
CA SER A 459 12.70 -28.85 14.32
C SER A 459 14.23 -28.81 14.37
N LEU A 460 14.84 -27.77 13.83
CA LEU A 460 16.29 -27.56 13.81
C LEU A 460 16.82 -26.72 14.98
N ARG A 461 15.93 -26.26 15.86
CA ARG A 461 16.26 -25.67 17.16
C ARG A 461 16.19 -26.74 18.24
#